data_AF-A0A381TIY9-F1
#
_entry.id   AF-A0A381TIY9-F1
#
_cell.length_a   1.000
_cell.length_b   1.000
_cell.length_c   1.000
_cell.angle_alpha   90.00
_cell.angle_beta   90.00
_cell.angle_gamma   90.00
#
_symmetry.space_group_name_H-M   'P 1'
#
loop_
_entity.id
_entity.type
_entity.pdbx_description
1 polymer ?
#
loop_
_entity_poly.entity_id
_entity_poly.type
_entity_poly.pdbx_seq_one_letter_code
_entity_poly.pdbx_strand_id
1 'polypeptide(L)'
;VTTTQTNDKFFTHQQPRKGESKHRRIRTGFKIRTKLLLLVLSLLAIPWMGYKSVREMENFLLEGQQQALELTSEGIASLLSNREALFDPDVGVAEVLGQSFEVLPTKLTNSLSIDANVADWESSFQDIREYTGTGFFECTPDYKPHSLSVRHALGTHESFVYALFQVTDDNVVFRDPELVSLANSDQLRVTIQTFGIEL
;
A
#
# COMPACT_ATOMS: atom_id res chain seq x y z
N VAL A 1 -47.51 100.81 47.21
CA VAL A 1 -47.84 102.12 46.63
C VAL A 1 -47.01 102.23 45.37
N THR A 2 -47.47 102.20 44.12
CA THR A 2 -48.77 102.28 43.43
C THR A 2 -48.39 101.96 41.96
N THR A 3 -48.98 100.94 41.31
CA THR A 3 -49.89 101.06 40.13
C THR A 3 -49.24 101.79 38.92
N THR A 4 -49.36 101.42 37.64
CA THR A 4 -50.47 100.87 36.85
C THR A 4 -49.96 100.67 35.41
N GLN A 5 -50.47 99.65 34.71
CA GLN A 5 -50.93 99.56 33.30
C GLN A 5 -50.24 100.42 32.20
N THR A 6 -50.05 99.90 30.98
CA THR A 6 -51.08 99.92 29.92
C THR A 6 -50.77 98.94 28.78
N ASN A 7 -51.83 98.29 28.29
CA ASN A 7 -51.92 97.37 27.14
C ASN A 7 -52.04 98.14 25.81
N ASP A 8 -51.64 97.50 24.71
CA ASP A 8 -52.45 97.32 23.49
C ASP A 8 -51.77 96.27 22.59
N LYS A 9 -52.37 95.08 22.40
CA LYS A 9 -53.29 94.67 21.32
C LYS A 9 -52.63 94.65 19.92
N PHE A 10 -52.27 93.46 19.44
CA PHE A 10 -53.03 92.59 18.52
C PHE A 10 -52.65 92.85 17.05
N PHE A 11 -52.11 91.86 16.35
CA PHE A 11 -52.72 91.30 15.13
C PHE A 11 -51.94 90.07 14.62
N THR A 12 -52.73 89.03 14.38
CA THR A 12 -52.47 87.69 13.84
C THR A 12 -51.91 87.66 12.43
N HIS A 13 -51.15 86.60 12.08
CA HIS A 13 -51.31 85.94 10.77
C HIS A 13 -50.91 84.45 10.79
N GLN A 14 -51.77 83.64 10.18
CA GLN A 14 -51.78 82.19 10.07
C GLN A 14 -50.69 81.63 9.14
N GLN A 15 -50.27 80.39 9.42
CA GLN A 15 -49.50 79.49 8.57
C GLN A 15 -50.18 79.18 7.23
N PRO A 16 -49.40 78.74 6.23
CA PRO A 16 -49.81 77.59 5.43
C PRO A 16 -48.76 76.47 5.34
N ARG A 17 -49.30 75.29 5.04
CA ARG A 17 -48.74 73.94 5.04
C ARG A 17 -47.79 73.62 3.87
N LYS A 18 -47.05 72.52 4.10
CA LYS A 18 -46.89 71.31 3.23
C LYS A 18 -45.61 71.19 2.41
N GLY A 19 -44.88 70.12 2.71
CA GLY A 19 -43.86 69.55 1.83
C GLY A 19 -43.15 68.33 2.43
N GLU A 20 -43.84 67.46 3.18
CA GLU A 20 -43.24 66.21 3.65
C GLU A 20 -43.03 65.27 2.46
N SER A 21 -41.76 65.08 2.08
CA SER A 21 -41.33 64.04 1.15
C SER A 21 -41.62 62.68 1.78
N LYS A 22 -42.72 62.08 1.34
CA LYS A 22 -43.14 60.74 1.75
C LYS A 22 -42.15 59.73 1.17
N HIS A 23 -41.06 59.45 1.90
CA HIS A 23 -40.24 58.28 1.64
C HIS A 23 -41.14 57.06 1.75
N ARG A 24 -41.55 56.55 0.59
CA ARG A 24 -42.26 55.28 0.44
C ARG A 24 -41.29 54.19 0.90
N ARG A 25 -41.31 53.90 2.21
CA ARG A 25 -40.64 52.72 2.77
C ARG A 25 -41.25 51.52 2.05
N ILE A 26 -40.49 50.93 1.13
CA ILE A 26 -40.80 49.64 0.55
C ILE A 26 -40.64 48.66 1.70
N ARG A 27 -41.72 48.41 2.44
CA ARG A 27 -41.81 47.22 3.29
C ARG A 27 -41.99 46.04 2.35
N THR A 28 -40.89 45.52 1.83
CA THR A 28 -40.84 44.16 1.28
C THR A 28 -41.05 43.19 2.43
N GLY A 29 -42.31 43.02 2.82
CA GLY A 29 -42.71 41.97 3.73
C GLY A 29 -42.50 40.64 3.02
N PHE A 30 -41.35 39.99 3.28
CA PHE A 30 -41.10 38.64 2.83
C PHE A 30 -42.31 37.77 3.20
N LYS A 31 -42.95 37.16 2.19
CA LYS A 31 -44.10 36.28 2.38
C LYS A 31 -43.68 35.18 3.37
N ILE A 32 -44.58 34.79 4.26
CA ILE A 32 -44.30 33.81 5.32
C ILE A 32 -43.69 32.51 4.77
N ARG A 33 -44.11 32.12 3.54
CA ARG A 33 -43.58 30.97 2.79
C ARG A 33 -42.08 31.08 2.52
N THR A 34 -41.60 32.28 2.18
CA THR A 34 -40.19 32.53 1.87
C THR A 34 -39.33 32.53 3.14
N LYS A 35 -39.88 33.00 4.27
CA LYS A 35 -39.22 32.88 5.59
C LYS A 35 -39.12 31.41 6.03
N LEU A 36 -40.18 30.63 5.82
CA LEU A 36 -40.19 29.20 6.13
C LEU A 36 -39.18 28.43 5.25
N LEU A 37 -39.11 28.75 3.96
CA LEU A 37 -38.15 28.14 3.04
C LEU A 37 -36.70 28.45 3.43
N LEU A 38 -36.39 29.69 3.81
CA LEU A 38 -35.07 30.08 4.32
C LEU A 38 -34.70 29.34 5.61
N LEU A 39 -35.66 29.14 6.51
CA LEU A 39 -35.45 28.39 7.74
C LEU A 39 -35.14 26.91 7.46
N VAL A 40 -35.92 26.27 6.60
CA VAL A 40 -35.68 24.87 6.19
C VAL A 40 -34.33 24.74 5.48
N LEU A 41 -33.99 25.68 4.58
CA LEU A 41 -32.71 25.68 3.88
C LEU A 41 -31.53 25.86 4.86
N SER A 42 -31.66 26.75 5.83
CA SER A 42 -30.65 26.94 6.89
C SER A 42 -30.51 25.69 7.75
N LEU A 43 -31.62 25.01 8.06
CA LEU A 43 -31.61 23.78 8.85
C LEU A 43 -30.97 22.63 8.06
N LEU A 44 -31.12 22.61 6.73
CA LEU A 44 -30.53 21.61 5.84
C LEU A 44 -29.05 21.86 5.51
N ALA A 45 -28.60 23.11 5.62
CA ALA A 45 -27.18 23.46 5.44
C ALA A 45 -26.29 22.84 6.52
N ILE A 46 -26.82 22.67 7.74
CA ILE A 46 -26.08 22.08 8.87
C ILE A 46 -25.66 20.62 8.61
N PRO A 47 -26.56 19.68 8.29
CA PRO A 47 -26.18 18.30 8.01
C PRO A 47 -25.30 18.17 6.75
N TRP A 48 -25.49 19.03 5.75
CA TRP A 48 -24.62 19.05 4.57
C TRP A 48 -23.17 19.46 4.91
N MET A 49 -23.01 20.52 5.72
CA MET A 49 -21.71 20.97 6.19
C MET A 49 -21.03 19.90 7.07
N GLY A 50 -21.80 19.28 7.98
CA GLY A 50 -21.30 18.18 8.82
C GLY A 50 -20.81 16.98 8.01
N TYR A 51 -21.57 16.58 6.98
CA TYR A 51 -21.16 15.51 6.07
C TYR A 51 -19.84 15.83 5.36
N LYS A 52 -19.69 17.06 4.85
CA LYS A 52 -18.48 17.48 4.16
C LYS A 52 -17.26 17.48 5.09
N SER A 53 -17.39 18.02 6.30
CA SER A 53 -16.30 18.07 7.28
C SER A 53 -15.82 16.69 7.72
N VAL A 54 -16.74 15.75 7.97
CA VAL A 54 -16.35 14.37 8.34
C VAL A 54 -15.58 13.72 7.20
N ARG A 55 -16.04 13.89 5.97
CA ARG A 55 -15.40 13.29 4.80
C ARG A 55 -14.02 13.89 4.48
N GLU A 56 -13.86 15.20 4.64
CA GLU A 56 -12.56 15.87 4.52
C GLU A 56 -11.59 15.38 5.61
N MET A 57 -12.04 15.20 6.85
CA MET A 57 -11.23 14.66 7.94
C MET A 57 -10.81 13.20 7.68
N GLU A 58 -11.72 12.36 7.21
CA GLU A 58 -11.43 10.96 6.86
C GLU A 58 -10.33 10.88 5.80
N ASN A 59 -10.46 11.67 4.72
CA ASN A 59 -9.47 11.70 3.65
C ASN A 59 -8.09 12.16 4.17
N PHE A 60 -8.05 13.23 4.99
CA PHE A 60 -6.80 13.72 5.57
C PHE A 60 -6.11 12.66 6.46
N LEU A 61 -6.88 11.92 7.26
CA LEU A 61 -6.36 10.86 8.10
C LEU A 61 -5.86 9.66 7.29
N LEU A 62 -6.53 9.31 6.19
CA LEU A 62 -6.09 8.25 5.28
C LEU A 62 -4.80 8.64 4.55
N GLU A 63 -4.73 9.87 4.06
CA GLU A 63 -3.56 10.38 3.35
C GLU A 63 -2.34 10.46 4.28
N GLY A 64 -2.54 10.88 5.55
CA GLY A 64 -1.49 10.84 6.56
C GLY A 64 -0.98 9.44 6.88
N GLN A 65 -1.87 8.44 6.92
CA GLN A 65 -1.47 7.04 7.10
C GLN A 65 -0.69 6.51 5.90
N GLN A 66 -1.15 6.81 4.69
CA GLN A 66 -0.46 6.41 3.47
C GLN A 66 0.95 7.00 3.42
N GLN A 67 1.10 8.29 3.70
CA GLN A 67 2.40 8.95 3.67
C GLN A 67 3.35 8.43 4.75
N ALA A 68 2.83 8.13 5.95
CA ALA A 68 3.63 7.49 6.99
C ALA A 68 4.10 6.09 6.58
N LEU A 69 3.25 5.30 5.93
CA LEU A 69 3.60 3.97 5.44
C LEU A 69 4.64 4.03 4.32
N GLU A 70 4.53 5.01 3.43
CA GLU A 70 5.50 5.24 2.36
C GLU A 70 6.88 5.62 2.93
N LEU A 71 6.94 6.63 3.80
CA LEU A 71 8.19 7.07 4.42
C LEU A 71 8.84 5.99 5.29
N THR A 72 8.04 5.19 6.00
CA THR A 72 8.56 4.09 6.80
C THR A 72 9.09 2.96 5.92
N SER A 73 8.41 2.61 4.84
CA SER A 73 8.88 1.63 3.86
C SER A 73 10.18 2.08 3.20
N GLU A 74 10.24 3.33 2.73
CA GLU A 74 11.44 3.92 2.14
C GLU A 74 12.59 3.99 3.14
N GLY A 75 12.31 4.38 4.39
CA GLY A 75 13.28 4.40 5.47
C GLY A 75 13.85 3.02 5.80
N ILE A 76 12.99 2.00 5.91
CA ILE A 76 13.41 0.61 6.12
C ILE A 76 14.24 0.10 4.94
N ALA A 77 13.78 0.36 3.70
CA ALA A 77 14.48 -0.04 2.48
C ALA A 77 15.87 0.61 2.39
N SER A 78 15.98 1.90 2.69
CA SER A 78 17.25 2.63 2.71
C SER A 78 18.19 2.10 3.79
N LEU A 79 17.69 1.85 5.00
CA LEU A 79 18.47 1.30 6.11
C LEU A 79 18.98 -0.12 5.81
N LEU A 80 18.16 -0.97 5.19
CA LEU A 80 18.53 -2.32 4.78
C LEU A 80 19.48 -2.32 3.58
N SER A 81 19.25 -1.46 2.59
CA SER A 81 20.13 -1.31 1.42
C SER A 81 21.53 -0.86 1.83
N ASN A 82 21.68 -0.05 2.88
CA ASN A 82 23.00 0.34 3.38
C ASN A 82 23.69 -0.75 4.23
N ARG A 83 23.06 -1.92 4.37
CA ARG A 83 23.55 -3.09 5.10
C ARG A 83 23.55 -4.34 4.21
N GLU A 84 24.05 -4.21 2.98
CA GLU A 84 24.12 -5.31 2.00
C GLU A 84 24.78 -6.58 2.57
N ALA A 85 25.76 -6.42 3.47
CA ALA A 85 26.43 -7.53 4.15
C ALA A 85 25.49 -8.43 5.01
N LEU A 86 24.30 -7.96 5.40
CA LEU A 86 23.30 -8.81 6.07
C LEU A 86 22.66 -9.83 5.11
N PHE A 87 22.72 -9.56 3.81
CA PHE A 87 22.22 -10.43 2.74
C PHE A 87 23.35 -11.18 2.03
N ASP A 88 24.60 -10.99 2.45
CA ASP A 88 25.74 -11.76 1.95
C ASP A 88 25.63 -13.21 2.46
N PRO A 89 25.60 -14.23 1.58
CA PRO A 89 25.53 -15.62 2.00
C PRO A 89 26.68 -16.05 2.92
N ASP A 90 27.84 -15.38 2.83
CA ASP A 90 29.07 -15.76 3.54
C ASP A 90 29.18 -15.11 4.94
N VAL A 91 28.48 -13.98 5.17
CA VAL A 91 28.62 -13.15 6.38
C VAL A 91 27.27 -12.79 7.03
N GLY A 92 26.17 -12.95 6.30
CA GLY A 92 24.83 -12.56 6.68
C GLY A 92 24.28 -13.32 7.88
N VAL A 93 23.19 -12.78 8.45
CA VAL A 93 22.54 -13.39 9.60
C VAL A 93 21.69 -14.56 9.10
N ALA A 94 22.05 -15.80 9.46
CA ALA A 94 21.35 -17.01 9.05
C ALA A 94 19.83 -16.97 9.35
N GLU A 95 19.39 -16.17 10.33
CA GLU A 95 17.97 -15.95 10.64
C GLU A 95 17.21 -15.18 9.54
N VAL A 96 17.89 -14.25 8.84
CA VAL A 96 17.31 -13.43 7.75
C VAL A 96 17.38 -14.16 6.41
N LEU A 97 18.43 -14.95 6.21
CA LEU A 97 18.65 -15.75 5.00
C LEU A 97 17.91 -17.09 5.01
N GLY A 98 17.34 -17.47 6.16
CA GLY A 98 16.99 -18.86 6.43
C GLY A 98 18.25 -19.70 6.66
N GLN A 99 18.10 -20.89 7.26
CA GLN A 99 19.24 -21.81 7.40
C GLN A 99 19.86 -22.06 6.02
N SER A 100 21.06 -21.55 5.79
CA SER A 100 21.84 -21.82 4.59
C SER A 100 22.11 -23.32 4.55
N PHE A 101 21.38 -24.04 3.73
CA PHE A 101 21.71 -25.42 3.40
C PHE A 101 22.88 -25.35 2.43
N GLU A 102 24.09 -25.33 2.99
CA GLU A 102 25.30 -25.51 2.20
C GLU A 102 25.33 -26.96 1.73
N VAL A 103 24.75 -27.20 0.55
CA VAL A 103 24.91 -28.47 -0.15
C VAL A 103 26.24 -28.43 -0.86
N LEU A 104 27.24 -28.98 -0.19
CA LEU A 104 28.57 -29.18 -0.76
C LEU A 104 28.44 -30.10 -1.98
N PRO A 105 28.87 -29.67 -3.18
CA PRO A 105 28.79 -30.52 -4.36
C PRO A 105 29.63 -31.79 -4.19
N THR A 106 29.05 -32.94 -4.52
CA THR A 106 29.77 -34.21 -4.51
C THR A 106 30.50 -34.43 -5.83
N LYS A 107 31.76 -34.87 -5.80
CA LYS A 107 32.49 -35.20 -7.03
C LYS A 107 31.89 -36.46 -7.67
N LEU A 108 31.34 -36.33 -8.87
CA LEU A 108 30.77 -37.44 -9.62
C LEU A 108 31.88 -38.26 -10.29
N THR A 109 31.62 -39.55 -10.48
CA THR A 109 32.59 -40.48 -11.10
C THR A 109 32.62 -40.37 -12.62
N ASN A 110 31.48 -40.07 -13.24
CA ASN A 110 31.33 -39.98 -14.69
C ASN A 110 30.58 -38.69 -15.07
N SER A 111 30.76 -38.23 -16.31
CA SER A 111 29.89 -37.22 -16.89
C SER A 111 28.49 -37.79 -17.11
N LEU A 112 27.47 -36.95 -16.88
CA LEU A 112 26.07 -37.31 -16.99
C LEU A 112 25.42 -36.51 -18.12
N SER A 113 24.63 -37.16 -18.97
CA SER A 113 23.89 -36.43 -20.02
C SER A 113 22.61 -35.84 -19.43
N ILE A 114 22.21 -34.65 -19.90
CA ILE A 114 20.96 -33.99 -19.48
C ILE A 114 19.73 -34.87 -19.75
N ASP A 115 19.77 -35.65 -20.83
CA ASP A 115 18.70 -36.57 -21.24
C ASP A 115 18.89 -38.01 -20.71
N ALA A 116 19.83 -38.23 -19.78
CA ALA A 116 20.03 -39.55 -19.18
C ALA A 116 18.80 -39.99 -18.37
N ASN A 117 18.67 -41.30 -18.13
CA ASN A 117 17.55 -41.82 -17.36
C ASN A 117 17.63 -41.32 -15.91
N VAL A 118 16.46 -41.05 -15.30
CA VAL A 118 16.34 -40.66 -13.89
C VAL A 118 17.10 -41.60 -12.95
N ALA A 119 17.09 -42.91 -13.20
CA ALA A 119 17.82 -43.89 -12.39
C ALA A 119 19.35 -43.69 -12.44
N ASP A 120 19.88 -43.27 -13.58
CA ASP A 120 21.31 -42.96 -13.75
C ASP A 120 21.68 -41.69 -12.98
N TRP A 121 20.77 -40.70 -12.99
CA TRP A 121 20.90 -39.50 -12.16
C TRP A 121 20.90 -39.85 -10.67
N GLU A 122 19.90 -40.57 -10.17
CA GLU A 122 19.79 -40.93 -8.76
C GLU A 122 21.00 -41.72 -8.24
N SER A 123 21.49 -42.69 -9.03
CA SER A 123 22.63 -43.52 -8.63
C SER A 123 23.97 -42.81 -8.69
N SER A 124 24.06 -41.69 -9.41
CA SER A 124 25.29 -40.89 -9.51
C SER A 124 25.55 -40.03 -8.25
N PHE A 125 24.51 -39.70 -7.48
CA PHE A 125 24.64 -38.92 -6.25
C PHE A 125 24.63 -39.83 -5.02
N GLN A 126 25.59 -39.62 -4.12
CA GLN A 126 25.65 -40.36 -2.85
C GLN A 126 24.68 -39.81 -1.80
N ASP A 127 24.39 -38.50 -1.87
CA ASP A 127 23.56 -37.80 -0.90
C ASP A 127 22.52 -36.95 -1.65
N ILE A 128 21.24 -37.36 -1.58
CA ILE A 128 20.09 -36.62 -2.10
C ILE A 128 19.31 -36.11 -0.89
N ARG A 129 19.35 -34.79 -0.70
CA ARG A 129 18.84 -34.13 0.52
C ARG A 129 17.42 -33.62 0.34
N GLU A 130 16.60 -33.81 1.36
CA GLU A 130 15.29 -33.18 1.48
C GLU A 130 15.47 -31.68 1.73
N TYR A 131 14.87 -30.84 0.89
CA TYR A 131 14.83 -29.39 1.02
C TYR A 131 13.54 -28.91 1.68
N THR A 132 12.43 -29.62 1.45
CA THR A 132 11.12 -29.23 2.00
C THR A 132 11.08 -29.36 3.53
N GLY A 133 10.86 -28.24 4.21
CA GLY A 133 10.57 -28.19 5.64
C GLY A 133 11.25 -27.03 6.37
N THR A 134 12.20 -26.33 5.73
CA THR A 134 12.98 -25.26 6.34
C THR A 134 12.80 -23.96 5.56
N GLY A 135 12.24 -22.93 6.20
CA GLY A 135 12.22 -21.57 5.65
C GLY A 135 11.17 -21.26 4.58
N PHE A 136 10.06 -22.01 4.50
CA PHE A 136 8.94 -21.63 3.62
C PHE A 136 8.39 -20.25 4.02
N PHE A 137 8.48 -19.28 3.11
CA PHE A 137 7.95 -17.92 3.30
C PHE A 137 6.44 -17.83 3.00
N GLU A 138 5.79 -18.90 2.54
CA GLU A 138 4.34 -18.93 2.35
C GLU A 138 3.63 -19.68 3.47
N CYS A 139 3.32 -18.93 4.53
CA CYS A 139 2.33 -19.32 5.53
C CYS A 139 0.93 -18.92 5.04
N THR A 140 0.42 -19.51 3.96
CA THR A 140 -1.01 -19.39 3.63
C THR A 140 -1.80 -20.38 4.48
N PRO A 141 -3.01 -20.03 4.95
CA PRO A 141 -3.83 -20.91 5.79
C PRO A 141 -4.17 -22.27 5.15
N ASP A 142 -4.11 -22.35 3.82
CA ASP A 142 -4.43 -23.53 3.03
C ASP A 142 -3.20 -24.41 2.71
N TYR A 143 -1.99 -23.96 3.08
CA TYR A 143 -0.76 -24.71 2.84
C TYR A 143 -0.76 -26.02 3.61
N LYS A 144 -0.61 -27.14 2.88
CA LYS A 144 -0.45 -28.47 3.46
C LYS A 144 1.05 -28.81 3.44
N PRO A 145 1.68 -29.13 4.57
CA PRO A 145 3.12 -29.41 4.63
C PRO A 145 3.63 -30.54 3.71
N HIS A 146 2.74 -31.34 3.12
CA HIS A 146 3.08 -32.45 2.23
C HIS A 146 2.59 -32.27 0.79
N SER A 147 1.95 -31.14 0.44
CA SER A 147 1.48 -30.92 -0.94
C SER A 147 2.60 -30.53 -1.91
N LEU A 148 3.75 -30.09 -1.39
CA LEU A 148 4.95 -29.76 -2.16
C LEU A 148 6.18 -30.28 -1.42
N SER A 149 6.90 -31.24 -2.02
CA SER A 149 8.19 -31.72 -1.52
C SER A 149 9.30 -31.59 -2.56
N VAL A 150 10.48 -31.17 -2.14
CA VAL A 150 11.65 -30.99 -2.99
C VAL A 150 12.81 -31.73 -2.37
N ARG A 151 13.41 -32.62 -3.16
CA ARG A 151 14.71 -33.23 -2.87
C ARG A 151 15.73 -32.74 -3.90
N HIS A 152 16.98 -32.57 -3.49
CA HIS A 152 18.01 -32.09 -4.39
C HIS A 152 19.38 -32.68 -4.11
N ALA A 153 20.23 -32.68 -5.12
CA ALA A 153 21.64 -33.04 -5.03
C ALA A 153 22.48 -32.19 -5.97
N LEU A 154 23.69 -31.83 -5.53
CA LEU A 154 24.67 -31.11 -6.33
C LEU A 154 25.92 -31.96 -6.51
N GLY A 155 26.50 -31.88 -7.69
CA GLY A 155 27.71 -32.60 -8.00
C GLY A 155 28.54 -31.93 -9.07
N THR A 156 29.82 -32.29 -9.11
CA THR A 156 30.78 -31.73 -10.06
C THR A 156 31.51 -32.85 -10.78
N HIS A 157 31.70 -32.69 -12.08
CA HIS A 157 32.59 -33.52 -12.88
C HIS A 157 33.33 -32.64 -13.87
N GLU A 158 34.65 -32.62 -13.77
CA GLU A 158 35.53 -31.73 -14.55
C GLU A 158 35.08 -30.26 -14.45
N SER A 159 34.65 -29.66 -15.56
CA SER A 159 34.21 -28.26 -15.64
C SER A 159 32.70 -28.07 -15.53
N PHE A 160 31.95 -29.14 -15.22
CA PHE A 160 30.49 -29.12 -15.18
C PHE A 160 29.96 -29.27 -13.77
N VAL A 161 28.94 -28.46 -13.46
CA VAL A 161 28.11 -28.61 -12.27
C VAL A 161 26.81 -29.28 -12.68
N TYR A 162 26.44 -30.31 -11.94
CA TYR A 162 25.21 -31.09 -12.11
C TYR A 162 24.32 -30.83 -10.91
N ALA A 163 23.07 -30.51 -11.17
CA ALA A 163 22.07 -30.27 -10.14
C ALA A 163 20.84 -31.11 -10.44
N LEU A 164 20.52 -32.02 -9.52
CA LEU A 164 19.32 -32.84 -9.55
C LEU A 164 18.28 -32.20 -8.65
N PHE A 165 17.07 -32.01 -9.15
CA PHE A 165 15.90 -31.57 -8.39
C PHE A 165 14.76 -32.55 -8.61
N GLN A 166 14.29 -33.17 -7.54
CA GLN A 166 13.12 -34.03 -7.53
C GLN A 166 12.00 -33.27 -6.83
N VAL A 167 11.03 -32.81 -7.61
CA VAL A 167 9.90 -32.02 -7.13
C VAL A 167 8.66 -32.91 -7.16
N THR A 168 8.00 -33.04 -6.02
CA THR A 168 6.68 -33.66 -5.88
C THR A 168 5.70 -32.55 -5.56
N ASP A 169 4.74 -32.33 -6.45
CA ASP A 169 3.71 -31.32 -6.29
C ASP A 169 2.35 -31.94 -6.64
N ASP A 170 1.34 -31.69 -5.81
CA ASP A 170 -0.04 -32.11 -6.04
C ASP A 170 -0.71 -31.36 -7.19
N ASN A 171 -0.25 -30.14 -7.53
CA ASN A 171 -0.87 -29.28 -8.53
C ASN A 171 0.17 -28.58 -9.43
N VAL A 172 0.49 -29.23 -10.54
CA VAL A 172 1.47 -28.70 -11.52
C VAL A 172 0.82 -27.70 -12.47
N VAL A 173 1.29 -26.45 -12.46
CA VAL A 173 0.85 -25.36 -13.34
C VAL A 173 1.90 -25.11 -14.43
N PHE A 174 1.60 -25.56 -15.65
CA PHE A 174 2.46 -25.32 -16.80
C PHE A 174 2.41 -23.87 -17.29
N ARG A 175 3.53 -23.45 -17.87
CA ARG A 175 3.65 -22.15 -18.50
C ARG A 175 2.72 -22.03 -19.72
N ASP A 176 1.98 -20.93 -19.77
CA ASP A 176 1.29 -20.48 -20.97
C ASP A 176 2.31 -19.91 -21.98
N PRO A 177 2.42 -20.49 -23.20
CA PRO A 177 3.36 -20.04 -24.21
C PRO A 177 3.02 -18.65 -24.79
N GLU A 178 1.78 -18.18 -24.66
CA GLU A 178 1.35 -16.87 -25.18
C GLU A 178 1.67 -15.72 -24.20
N LEU A 179 1.91 -16.04 -22.92
CA LEU A 179 2.22 -15.06 -21.90
C LEU A 179 3.74 -14.78 -21.81
N VAL A 180 4.08 -13.48 -21.82
CA VAL A 180 5.45 -13.00 -21.60
C VAL A 180 5.87 -13.16 -20.13
N SER A 181 4.91 -13.05 -19.20
CA SER A 181 5.16 -13.15 -17.76
C SER A 181 5.65 -14.55 -17.37
N LEU A 182 6.65 -14.60 -16.49
CA LEU A 182 7.18 -15.85 -15.90
C LEU A 182 6.61 -16.14 -14.51
N ALA A 183 5.68 -15.33 -14.03
CA ALA A 183 5.24 -15.35 -12.63
C ALA A 183 4.03 -16.27 -12.36
N ASN A 184 3.35 -16.75 -13.39
CA ASN A 184 2.06 -17.44 -13.26
C ASN A 184 2.14 -18.95 -13.53
N SER A 185 3.31 -19.55 -13.36
CA SER A 185 3.55 -20.97 -13.59
C SER A 185 4.62 -21.47 -12.63
N ASP A 186 4.67 -22.79 -12.44
CA ASP A 186 5.70 -23.41 -11.61
C ASP A 186 7.06 -23.20 -12.27
N GLN A 187 8.05 -22.82 -11.44
CA GLN A 187 9.39 -22.50 -11.92
C GLN A 187 10.45 -22.95 -10.92
N LEU A 188 11.53 -23.50 -11.45
CA LEU A 188 12.78 -23.68 -10.73
C LEU A 188 13.73 -22.55 -11.16
N ARG A 189 14.20 -21.75 -10.19
CA ARG A 189 15.18 -20.69 -10.44
C ARG A 189 16.51 -21.06 -9.83
N VAL A 190 17.54 -21.10 -10.66
CA VAL A 190 18.91 -21.37 -10.24
C VAL A 190 19.75 -20.13 -10.50
N THR A 191 20.43 -19.65 -9.47
CA THR A 191 21.39 -18.55 -9.57
C THR A 191 22.77 -19.09 -9.25
N ILE A 192 23.72 -18.88 -10.15
CA ILE A 192 25.12 -19.29 -9.97
C ILE A 192 25.95 -18.01 -9.87
N GLN A 193 26.68 -17.87 -8.77
CA GLN A 193 27.63 -16.78 -8.58
C GLN A 193 29.03 -17.37 -8.56
N THR A 194 29.83 -17.02 -9.57
CA THR A 194 31.25 -17.38 -9.62
C THR A 194 32.04 -16.25 -8.98
N PHE A 195 32.62 -16.50 -7.81
CA PHE A 195 33.59 -15.58 -7.23
C PHE A 195 34.95 -15.80 -7.90
N GLY A 196 35.62 -14.71 -8.27
CA GLY A 196 36.83 -14.71 -9.07
C GLY A 196 37.94 -15.58 -8.48
N ILE A 197 38.01 -16.82 -8.96
CA ILE A 197 39.23 -17.61 -8.99
C ILE A 197 39.64 -17.58 -10.45
N GLU A 198 40.61 -16.73 -10.81
CA GLU A 198 41.30 -16.90 -12.09
C GLU A 198 41.91 -18.31 -12.06
N LEU A 199 41.48 -19.15 -13.00
CA LEU A 199 42.05 -20.48 -13.24
C LEU A 199 43.48 -20.36 -13.79
#